data_AF-A0A975L8T6-F1
#
_entry.id   AF-A0A975L8T6-F1
#
_cell.length_a   1.000
_cell.length_b   1.000
_cell.length_c   1.000
_cell.angle_alpha   90.00
_cell.angle_beta   90.00
_cell.angle_gamma   90.00
#
_symmetry.space_group_name_H-M   'P 1'
#
loop_
_entity.id
_entity.type
_entity.pdbx_description
1 polymer ?
#
loop_
_entity_poly.entity_id
_entity_poly.type
_entity_poly.pdbx_seq_one_letter_code
_entity_poly.pdbx_strand_id
1 'polypeptide(L)'
;MHSSILGYALLTLPLAFFSSPLIIGASLFLQGLPLIAWAVVSRTLWQTVVPEEYRGRISSIFLLLGAGMAPVGLLLGGFAADLIGLRGVFLVSGIGLLLMYAFAHRGLNFVAREAKARLKVPATSS
;
A
#
# COMPACT_ATOMS: atom_id res chain seq x y z
N MET A 1 0.65 5.72 -7.63
CA MET A 1 0.17 4.82 -6.56
C MET A 1 0.71 3.40 -6.73
N HIS A 2 0.48 2.73 -7.86
CA HIS A 2 1.02 1.38 -8.15
C HIS A 2 2.56 1.31 -8.08
N SER A 3 3.26 2.29 -8.65
CA SER A 3 4.73 2.37 -8.62
C SER A 3 5.32 2.50 -7.21
N SER A 4 4.61 3.19 -6.31
CA SER A 4 5.05 3.38 -4.92
C SER A 4 4.97 2.08 -4.11
N ILE A 5 3.90 1.29 -4.28
CA ILE A 5 3.74 0.01 -3.56
C ILE A 5 4.82 -1.00 -3.99
N LEU A 6 5.10 -1.06 -5.30
CA LEU A 6 6.15 -1.93 -5.82
C LEU A 6 7.53 -1.52 -5.31
N GLY A 7 7.85 -0.22 -5.31
CA GLY A 7 9.11 0.29 -4.79
C GLY A 7 9.29 -0.02 -3.30
N TYR A 8 8.23 0.13 -2.50
CA TYR A 8 8.28 -0.21 -1.07
C TYR A 8 8.52 -1.71 -0.87
N ALA A 9 7.77 -2.58 -1.54
CA ALA A 9 7.89 -4.04 -1.44
C ALA A 9 9.31 -4.53 -1.80
N LEU A 10 9.91 -3.95 -2.85
CA LEU A 10 11.25 -4.31 -3.28
C LEU A 10 12.31 -3.92 -2.25
N LEU A 11 12.14 -2.80 -1.56
CA LEU A 11 13.05 -2.33 -0.52
C LEU A 11 12.89 -3.08 0.81
N THR A 12 11.77 -3.78 1.02
CA THR A 12 11.56 -4.61 2.21
C THR A 12 12.31 -5.95 2.13
N LEU A 13 12.52 -6.50 0.93
CA LEU A 13 13.17 -7.81 0.74
C LEU A 13 14.64 -7.87 1.17
N PRO A 14 15.51 -6.88 0.89
CA PRO A 14 16.90 -6.87 1.35
C PRO A 14 17.07 -7.05 2.86
N LEU A 15 16.11 -6.58 3.67
CA LEU A 15 16.15 -6.70 5.14
C LEU A 15 16.08 -8.17 5.61
N ALA A 16 15.54 -9.08 4.80
CA ALA A 16 15.48 -10.50 5.14
C ALA A 16 16.83 -11.22 4.93
N PHE A 17 17.65 -10.75 3.98
CA PHE A 17 18.86 -11.46 3.54
C PHE A 17 20.16 -10.84 4.05
N PHE A 18 20.22 -9.51 4.18
CA PHE A 18 21.44 -8.80 4.53
C PHE A 18 21.48 -8.43 6.02
N SER A 19 22.63 -8.66 6.66
CA SER A 19 22.86 -8.28 8.08
C SER A 19 23.75 -7.04 8.23
N SER A 20 24.13 -6.39 7.13
CA SER A 20 24.93 -5.17 7.15
C SER A 20 24.07 -3.97 7.61
N PRO A 21 24.45 -3.26 8.68
CA PRO A 21 23.71 -2.10 9.16
C PRO A 21 23.55 -1.01 8.09
N LEU A 22 24.53 -0.88 7.20
CA LEU A 22 24.51 0.11 6.12
C LEU A 22 23.40 -0.20 5.09
N ILE A 23 23.24 -1.47 4.72
CA ILE A 23 22.22 -1.91 3.74
C ILE A 23 20.82 -1.77 4.33
N ILE A 24 20.65 -2.16 5.60
CA ILE A 24 19.40 -2.01 6.33
C ILE A 24 19.02 -0.52 6.45
N GLY A 25 19.97 0.32 6.88
CA GLY A 25 19.76 1.76 7.01
C GLY A 25 19.41 2.43 5.69
N ALA A 26 20.14 2.11 4.62
CA ALA A 26 19.84 2.63 3.27
C ALA A 26 18.46 2.18 2.78
N SER A 27 18.08 0.93 3.02
CA SER A 27 16.77 0.39 2.61
C SER A 27 15.62 1.05 3.37
N LEU A 28 15.78 1.30 4.68
CA LEU A 28 14.79 2.01 5.49
C LEU A 28 14.67 3.47 5.10
N PHE A 29 15.80 4.14 4.82
CA PHE A 29 15.81 5.51 4.33
C PHE A 29 15.09 5.63 2.99
N LEU A 30 15.43 4.76 2.02
CA LEU A 30 14.80 4.76 0.70
C LEU A 30 13.31 4.38 0.75
N GLN A 31 12.87 3.58 1.71
CA GLN A 31 11.45 3.26 1.93
C GLN A 31 10.60 4.48 2.28
N GLY A 32 11.21 5.58 2.76
CA GLY A 32 10.52 6.83 2.98
C GLY A 32 9.95 7.45 1.71
N LEU A 33 10.64 7.34 0.56
CA LEU A 33 10.21 7.98 -0.69
C LEU A 33 8.88 7.43 -1.21
N PRO A 34 8.70 6.09 -1.35
CA PRO A 34 7.41 5.53 -1.73
C PRO A 34 6.29 5.83 -0.72
N LEU A 35 6.62 5.86 0.58
CA LEU A 35 5.66 6.14 1.65
C LEU A 35 5.10 7.58 1.55
N ILE A 36 5.99 8.56 1.39
CA ILE A 36 5.62 9.98 1.22
C ILE A 36 4.82 10.14 -0.07
N ALA A 37 5.29 9.57 -1.18
CA ALA A 37 4.59 9.65 -2.46
C ALA A 37 3.18 9.06 -2.36
N TRP A 38 3.01 7.92 -1.70
CA TRP A 38 1.71 7.32 -1.44
C TRP A 38 0.81 8.23 -0.60
N ALA A 39 1.34 8.82 0.48
CA ALA A 39 0.58 9.68 1.37
C ALA A 39 0.10 10.97 0.65
N VAL A 40 0.99 11.62 -0.10
CA VAL A 40 0.65 12.84 -0.86
C VAL A 40 -0.40 12.52 -1.93
N VAL A 41 -0.14 11.53 -2.79
CA VAL A 41 -1.07 11.17 -3.88
C VAL A 41 -2.44 10.77 -3.33
N SER A 42 -2.48 9.97 -2.27
CA SER A 42 -3.74 9.55 -1.67
C SER A 42 -4.51 10.76 -1.12
N ARG A 43 -3.85 11.62 -0.34
CA ARG A 43 -4.49 12.81 0.22
C ARG A 43 -5.00 13.75 -0.86
N THR A 44 -4.21 14.03 -1.89
CA THR A 44 -4.62 14.88 -3.00
C THR A 44 -5.81 14.29 -3.77
N LEU A 45 -5.83 12.97 -4.01
CA LEU A 45 -6.94 12.30 -4.70
C LEU A 45 -8.24 12.41 -3.90
N TRP A 46 -8.22 12.17 -2.60
CA TRP A 46 -9.44 12.30 -1.80
C TRP A 46 -9.85 13.77 -1.66
N GLN A 47 -8.89 14.70 -1.56
CA GLN A 47 -9.18 16.14 -1.51
C GLN A 47 -9.90 16.64 -2.76
N THR A 48 -9.63 16.08 -3.95
CA THR A 48 -10.30 16.51 -5.18
C THR A 48 -11.68 15.89 -5.37
N VAL A 49 -11.95 14.73 -4.77
CA VAL A 49 -13.20 13.99 -4.96
C VAL A 49 -14.21 14.21 -3.82
N VAL A 50 -13.74 14.57 -2.62
CA VAL A 50 -14.56 14.73 -1.42
C VAL A 50 -15.10 16.16 -1.28
N PRO A 51 -16.43 16.35 -1.14
CA PRO A 51 -17.03 17.65 -0.84
C PRO A 51 -16.55 18.23 0.51
N GLU A 52 -16.42 19.56 0.59
CA GLU A 52 -15.86 20.28 1.76
C GLU A 52 -16.52 19.89 3.10
N GLU A 53 -17.85 19.70 3.10
CA GLU A 53 -18.63 19.34 4.28
C GLU A 53 -18.29 17.95 4.87
N TYR A 54 -17.72 17.03 4.08
CA TYR A 54 -17.33 15.69 4.52
C TYR A 54 -15.83 15.55 4.81
N ARG A 55 -15.01 16.56 4.49
CA ARG A 55 -13.55 16.46 4.54
C ARG A 55 -13.03 16.17 5.95
N GLY A 56 -13.62 16.79 6.97
CA GLY A 56 -13.31 16.54 8.38
C GLY A 56 -13.62 15.10 8.80
N ARG A 57 -14.81 14.59 8.45
CA ARG A 57 -15.25 13.22 8.79
C ARG A 57 -14.37 12.17 8.13
N ILE A 58 -14.07 12.36 6.85
CA ILE A 58 -13.21 11.43 6.09
C ILE A 58 -11.78 11.44 6.64
N SER A 59 -11.24 12.62 6.97
CA SER A 59 -9.91 12.73 7.61
C SER A 59 -9.86 11.96 8.94
N SER A 60 -10.88 12.10 9.79
CA SER A 60 -10.97 11.37 11.05
C SER A 60 -11.05 9.85 10.86
N ILE A 61 -11.79 9.36 9.85
CA ILE A 61 -11.85 7.93 9.53
C ILE A 61 -10.47 7.43 9.07
N PHE A 62 -9.79 8.15 8.18
CA PHE A 62 -8.44 7.78 7.74
C PHE A 62 -7.44 7.79 8.88
N LEU A 63 -7.53 8.77 9.78
CA LEU A 63 -6.69 8.83 10.98
C LEU A 63 -6.98 7.65 11.90
N LEU A 64 -8.25 7.34 12.17
CA LEU A 64 -8.65 6.22 13.03
C LEU A 64 -8.18 4.89 12.45
N LEU A 65 -8.38 4.66 11.15
CA LEU A 65 -7.94 3.44 10.48
C LEU A 65 -6.41 3.35 10.46
N GLY A 66 -5.72 4.43 10.09
CA GLY A 66 -4.25 4.45 10.03
C GLY A 66 -3.61 4.27 11.41
N ALA A 67 -4.02 5.06 12.39
CA ALA A 67 -3.49 5.01 13.75
C ALA A 67 -3.95 3.76 14.50
N GLY A 68 -5.17 3.27 14.25
CA GLY A 68 -5.71 2.09 14.89
C GLY A 68 -5.14 0.77 14.35
N MET A 69 -4.79 0.71 13.07
CA MET A 69 -4.17 -0.49 12.48
C MET A 69 -2.67 -0.59 12.77
N ALA A 70 -1.99 0.54 13.04
CA ALA A 70 -0.57 0.55 13.39
C ALA A 70 -0.21 -0.35 14.60
N PRO A 71 -0.85 -0.23 15.78
CA PRO A 71 -0.55 -1.09 16.92
C PRO A 71 -0.92 -2.56 16.66
N VAL A 72 -1.98 -2.82 15.89
CA VAL A 72 -2.36 -4.17 15.49
C VAL A 72 -1.27 -4.81 14.63
N GLY A 73 -0.74 -4.08 13.65
CA GLY A 73 0.37 -4.53 12.82
C GLY A 73 1.66 -4.75 13.63
N LEU A 74 1.95 -3.88 14.59
CA LEU A 74 3.09 -4.03 15.50
C LEU A 74 2.97 -5.27 16.38
N LEU A 75 1.81 -5.53 16.98
CA LEU A 75 1.58 -6.72 17.80
C LEU A 75 1.69 -8.00 16.99
N LEU A 76 1.05 -8.04 15.82
CA LEU A 76 1.11 -9.21 14.93
C LEU A 76 2.53 -9.43 14.38
N GLY A 77 3.22 -8.35 14.00
CA GLY A 77 4.59 -8.41 13.51
C GLY A 77 5.59 -8.85 14.58
N GLY A 78 5.44 -8.35 15.80
CA GLY A 78 6.25 -8.74 16.96
C GLY A 78 6.01 -10.20 17.34
N PHE A 79 4.75 -10.61 17.46
CA PHE A 79 4.40 -12.00 17.74
C PHE A 79 4.90 -12.96 16.64
N ALA A 80 4.78 -12.57 15.37
CA ALA A 80 5.35 -13.35 14.29
C ALA A 80 6.90 -13.39 14.37
N ALA A 81 7.55 -12.31 14.80
CA ALA A 81 9.00 -12.28 14.97
C ALA A 81 9.46 -13.26 16.06
N ASP A 82 8.68 -13.46 17.11
CA ASP A 82 8.97 -14.46 18.15
C ASP A 82 8.86 -15.91 17.62
N LEU A 83 7.95 -16.16 16.66
CA LEU A 83 7.70 -17.49 16.10
C LEU A 83 8.65 -17.87 14.96
N ILE A 84 8.83 -16.97 13.99
CA ILE A 84 9.55 -17.24 12.73
C ILE A 84 10.84 -16.42 12.57
N GLY A 85 11.19 -15.63 13.60
CA GLY A 85 12.32 -14.72 13.59
C GLY A 85 12.07 -13.46 12.76
N LEU A 86 12.86 -12.42 13.02
CA LEU A 86 12.75 -11.13 12.36
C LEU A 86 12.93 -11.22 10.83
N ARG A 87 13.83 -12.09 10.34
CA ARG A 87 14.04 -12.33 8.91
C ARG A 87 12.81 -12.94 8.24
N GLY A 88 12.15 -13.89 8.90
CA GLY A 88 10.91 -14.51 8.40
C GLY A 88 9.80 -13.48 8.24
N VAL A 89 9.67 -12.57 9.21
CA VAL A 89 8.67 -11.48 9.15
C VAL A 89 8.91 -10.56 7.96
N PHE A 90 10.16 -10.15 7.70
CA PHE A 90 10.47 -9.31 6.54
C PHE A 90 10.19 -10.02 5.21
N LEU A 91 10.47 -11.32 5.12
CA LEU A 91 10.17 -12.12 3.94
C LEU A 91 8.66 -12.21 3.67
N VAL A 92 7.88 -12.55 4.71
CA VAL A 92 6.42 -12.63 4.63
C VAL A 92 5.82 -11.27 4.27
N SER A 93 6.34 -10.19 4.87
CA SER A 93 5.89 -8.82 4.59
C SER A 93 6.19 -8.42 3.14
N GLY A 94 7.41 -8.65 2.66
CA GLY A 94 7.81 -8.35 1.28
C GLY A 94 6.97 -9.13 0.25
N ILE A 95 6.80 -10.43 0.45
CA ILE A 95 5.96 -11.28 -0.42
C ILE A 95 4.50 -10.84 -0.35
N GLY A 96 3.97 -10.57 0.85
CA GLY A 96 2.60 -10.10 1.04
C GLY A 96 2.33 -8.78 0.31
N LEU A 97 3.26 -7.83 0.34
CA LEU A 97 3.15 -6.57 -0.38
C LEU A 97 3.20 -6.77 -1.90
N LEU A 98 4.03 -7.70 -2.41
CA LEU A 98 4.04 -8.06 -3.82
C LEU A 98 2.74 -8.72 -4.28
N LEU A 99 2.17 -9.61 -3.46
CA LEU A 99 0.88 -10.23 -3.72
C LEU A 99 -0.25 -9.20 -3.72
N MET A 100 -0.25 -8.28 -2.75
CA MET A 100 -1.20 -7.17 -2.68
C MET A 100 -1.11 -6.29 -3.92
N TYR A 101 0.11 -5.95 -4.35
CA TYR A 101 0.35 -5.22 -5.60
C TYR A 101 -0.21 -5.96 -6.82
N ALA A 102 0.08 -7.27 -6.94
CA ALA A 102 -0.41 -8.08 -8.05
C ALA A 102 -1.93 -8.16 -8.08
N PHE A 103 -2.57 -8.33 -6.91
CA PHE A 103 -4.01 -8.36 -6.78
C PHE A 103 -4.65 -7.01 -7.14
N ALA A 104 -4.13 -5.90 -6.61
CA ALA A 104 -4.63 -4.56 -6.91
C ALA A 104 -4.49 -4.23 -8.41
N HIS A 105 -3.36 -4.57 -9.02
CA HIS A 105 -3.13 -4.37 -10.46
C HIS A 105 -4.08 -5.22 -11.31
N ARG A 106 -4.34 -6.48 -10.92
CA ARG A 106 -5.30 -7.35 -11.64
C ARG A 106 -6.74 -6.86 -11.49
N GLY A 107 -7.16 -6.48 -10.28
CA GLY A 107 -8.50 -5.97 -10.01
C GLY A 107 -8.79 -4.68 -10.77
N LEU A 108 -7.86 -3.73 -10.79
CA LEU A 108 -8.04 -2.48 -11.52
C LEU A 108 -8.08 -2.72 -13.04
N ASN A 109 -7.24 -3.61 -13.57
CA ASN A 109 -7.27 -3.98 -14.97
C ASN A 109 -8.54 -4.75 -15.36
N PHE A 110 -9.18 -5.45 -14.41
CA PHE A 110 -10.48 -6.08 -14.62
C PHE A 110 -11.58 -5.01 -14.75
N VAL A 111 -11.67 -4.11 -13.77
CA VAL A 111 -12.66 -3.01 -13.77
C VAL A 111 -12.47 -2.08 -14.97
N ALA A 112 -11.23 -1.73 -15.32
CA ALA A 112 -10.94 -0.88 -16.47
C ALA A 112 -11.32 -1.55 -17.81
N ARG A 113 -11.17 -2.88 -17.91
CA ARG A 113 -11.63 -3.65 -19.06
C ARG A 113 -13.16 -3.65 -19.14
N GLU A 114 -13.83 -3.83 -18.01
CA GLU A 114 -15.29 -3.81 -17.94
C GLU A 114 -15.88 -2.43 -18.27
N ALA A 115 -15.28 -1.35 -17.75
CA ALA A 115 -15.67 0.02 -18.05
C ALA A 115 -15.48 0.36 -19.54
N LYS A 116 -14.34 -0.03 -20.13
CA LYS A 116 -14.10 0.13 -21.58
C LYS A 116 -15.06 -0.69 -22.43
N ALA A 117 -15.46 -1.88 -21.98
CA ALA A 117 -16.46 -2.69 -22.67
C ALA A 117 -17.85 -2.03 -22.65
N ARG A 118 -18.26 -1.48 -21.51
CA ARG A 118 -19.54 -0.72 -21.38
C ARG A 118 -19.56 0.56 -22.20
N LEU A 119 -18.43 1.27 -22.30
CA LEU A 119 -18.30 2.47 -23.14
C LEU A 119 -18.25 2.17 -24.65
N LYS A 120 -17.88 0.95 -25.04
CA LYS A 120 -17.90 0.50 -26.44
C LYS A 120 -19.26 -0.02 -26.90
N VAL A 121 -20.20 -0.25 -26.00
CA VAL A 121 -21.61 -0.50 -26.35
C VAL A 121 -22.27 0.88 -26.48
N PRO A 122 -22.56 1.37 -27.70
CA PRO A 122 -23.27 2.63 -27.86
C PRO A 122 -24.64 2.48 -27.23
N ALA A 123 -25.13 3.54 -26.58
CA ALA A 123 -26.52 3.62 -26.16
C ALA A 123 -27.41 3.34 -27.38
N THR A 124 -27.95 2.13 -27.48
CA THR A 124 -29.02 1.83 -28.41
C THR A 124 -30.24 2.58 -27.91
N SER A 125 -30.55 3.63 -28.66
CA SER A 125 -31.84 4.32 -28.80
C SER A 125 -33.04 3.60 -28.17
N SER A 126 -33.74 4.33 -27.30
CA SER A 126 -35.18 4.23 -27.13
C SER A 126 -35.72 5.62 -26.83
#